data_AF-A0A7C6Z6X2-F1
#
_entry.id   AF-A0A7C6Z6X2-F1
#
_cell.length_a   1.000
_cell.length_b   1.000
_cell.length_c   1.000
_cell.angle_alpha   90.00
_cell.angle_beta   90.00
_cell.angle_gamma   90.00
#
_symmetry.space_group_name_H-M   'P 1'
#
loop_
_entity.id
_entity.type
_entity.pdbx_description
1 polymer ?
#
loop_
_entity_poly.entity_id
_entity_poly.type
_entity_poly.pdbx_seq_one_letter_code
_entity_poly.pdbx_strand_id
1 'polypeptide(L)' 'CPTLRMGSRGAAVKELQSLLIAQGFRPGAIDGIFGSRTQAAVIAFQKSRGLVQDGIVGIRTWTALGVNCR' A
#
# COMPACT_ATOMS: atom_id res chain seq x y z
N CYS A 1 -6.10 6.29 -9.55
CA CYS A 1 -6.09 5.36 -8.40
C CYS A 1 -6.63 6.02 -7.14
N PRO A 2 -7.31 5.29 -6.24
CA PRO A 2 -7.85 5.85 -5.00
C PRO A 2 -6.75 6.14 -3.97
N THR A 3 -7.00 7.10 -3.07
CA THR A 3 -6.17 7.29 -1.88
C THR A 3 -6.57 6.26 -0.83
N LEU A 4 -5.65 5.40 -0.43
CA LEU A 4 -5.87 4.40 0.63
C LEU A 4 -5.13 4.78 1.90
N ARG A 5 -5.75 4.54 3.05
CA ARG A 5 -5.18 4.78 4.38
C ARG A 5 -5.83 3.85 5.40
N MET A 6 -5.39 3.93 6.66
CA MET A 6 -6.02 3.19 7.77
C MET A 6 -7.55 3.28 7.70
N GLY A 7 -8.21 2.12 7.77
CA GLY A 7 -9.66 1.99 7.71
C GLY A 7 -10.24 1.89 6.29
N SER A 8 -9.48 2.16 5.23
CA SER A 8 -9.90 1.87 3.85
C SER A 8 -10.21 0.39 3.66
N ARG A 9 -11.19 0.08 2.82
CA ARG A 9 -11.61 -1.29 2.51
C ARG A 9 -11.91 -1.48 1.03
N GLY A 10 -11.84 -2.72 0.56
CA GLY A 10 -12.32 -3.13 -0.76
C GLY A 10 -11.22 -3.64 -1.70
N ALA A 11 -11.57 -3.75 -2.99
CA ALA A 11 -10.71 -4.36 -4.00
C ALA A 11 -9.34 -3.67 -4.16
N ALA A 12 -9.32 -2.34 -4.10
CA ALA A 12 -8.06 -1.58 -4.18
C ALA A 12 -7.11 -1.88 -3.01
N VAL A 13 -7.64 -2.19 -1.82
CA VAL A 13 -6.80 -2.61 -0.68
C VAL A 13 -6.24 -4.00 -0.90
N LYS A 14 -7.01 -4.93 -1.48
CA LYS A 14 -6.50 -6.27 -1.84
C LYS A 14 -5.36 -6.17 -2.85
N GLU A 15 -5.54 -5.34 -3.87
CA GLU A 15 -4.51 -5.07 -4.87
C GLU A 15 -3.24 -4.52 -4.21
N LEU A 16 -3.37 -3.50 -3.35
CA LEU A 16 -2.25 -2.98 -2.57
C LEU A 16 -1.55 -4.07 -1.75
N GLN A 17 -2.30 -4.90 -1.01
CA GLN A 17 -1.75 -5.97 -0.19
C GLN A 17 -0.98 -6.98 -1.03
N SER A 18 -1.52 -7.39 -2.19
CA SER A 18 -0.82 -8.28 -3.13
C SER A 18 0.48 -7.66 -3.68
N LEU A 19 0.44 -6.38 -4.06
CA LEU A 19 1.62 -5.68 -4.58
C LEU A 19 2.71 -5.53 -3.52
N LEU A 20 2.34 -5.19 -2.28
CA LEU A 20 3.29 -5.13 -1.18
C LEU A 20 3.98 -6.48 -0.93
N ILE A 21 3.25 -7.59 -1.02
CA ILE A 21 3.83 -8.94 -0.94
C ILE A 21 4.80 -9.20 -2.10
N ALA A 22 4.42 -8.84 -3.33
CA ALA A 22 5.30 -8.97 -4.49
C ALA A 22 6.59 -8.14 -4.38
N GLN A 23 6.54 -7.03 -3.63
CA GLN A 23 7.70 -6.18 -3.32
C GLN A 23 8.51 -6.68 -2.10
N GLY A 24 8.14 -7.81 -1.50
CA GLY A 24 8.84 -8.41 -0.35
C GLY A 24 8.39 -7.89 1.02
N PHE A 25 7.31 -7.11 1.09
CA PHE A 25 6.74 -6.61 2.34
C PHE A 25 5.61 -7.52 2.85
N ARG A 26 5.27 -7.40 4.14
CA ARG A 26 4.28 -8.27 4.79
C ARG A 26 3.09 -7.45 5.33
N PRO A 27 2.08 -7.14 4.50
CA PRO A 27 0.93 -6.32 4.90
C PRO A 27 -0.13 -7.06 5.73
N GLY A 28 0.05 -8.36 5.97
CA GLY A 28 -0.96 -9.24 6.56
C GLY A 28 -1.68 -10.07 5.50
N ALA A 29 -2.92 -10.48 5.80
CA ALA A 29 -3.76 -11.19 4.85
C ALA A 29 -4.23 -10.27 3.72
N ILE A 30 -4.52 -10.83 2.54
CA ILE A 30 -5.14 -10.11 1.41
C ILE A 30 -6.67 -10.10 1.62
N ASP A 31 -7.12 -9.50 2.71
CA ASP A 31 -8.51 -9.44 3.13
C ASP A 31 -9.24 -8.19 2.57
N GLY A 32 -8.51 -7.23 2.03
CA GLY A 32 -9.05 -5.97 1.56
C GLY A 32 -9.36 -4.99 2.70
N ILE A 33 -8.76 -5.16 3.87
CA ILE A 33 -8.87 -4.27 5.02
C ILE A 33 -7.52 -3.61 5.28
N PHE A 34 -7.49 -2.28 5.18
CA PHE A 34 -6.28 -1.52 5.45
C PHE A 34 -6.14 -1.33 6.96
N GLY A 35 -5.59 -2.36 7.62
CA GLY A 35 -5.29 -2.37 9.05
C GLY A 35 -3.87 -1.94 9.39
N SER A 36 -3.49 -2.09 10.65
CA SER A 36 -2.16 -1.71 11.17
C SER A 36 -1.01 -2.43 10.48
N ARG A 37 -1.17 -3.72 10.16
CA ARG A 37 -0.15 -4.49 9.41
C ARG A 37 0.05 -3.96 8.00
N THR A 38 -1.03 -3.60 7.31
CA THR A 38 -0.95 -3.01 5.96
C THR A 38 -0.31 -1.63 6.03
N GLN A 39 -0.67 -0.80 7.01
CA GLN A 39 -0.05 0.52 7.20
C GLN A 39 1.46 0.40 7.46
N ALA A 40 1.88 -0.50 8.35
CA ALA A 40 3.30 -0.72 8.64
C ALA A 40 4.07 -1.16 7.39
N ALA A 41 3.48 -2.05 6.57
CA ALA A 41 4.08 -2.47 5.31
C ALA A 41 4.17 -1.32 4.29
N VAL A 42 3.16 -0.45 4.20
CA VAL A 42 3.19 0.74 3.35
C VAL A 42 4.30 1.69 3.78
N ILE A 43 4.43 1.99 5.07
CA ILE A 43 5.50 2.87 5.59
C ILE A 43 6.87 2.26 5.28
N ALA A 44 7.05 0.96 5.51
CA ALA A 44 8.31 0.28 5.20
C ALA A 44 8.64 0.33 3.70
N PHE A 45 7.64 0.16 2.84
CA PHE A 45 7.79 0.30 1.39
C PHE A 45 8.10 1.75 0.97
N GLN A 46 7.39 2.73 1.52
CA GLN A 46 7.65 4.15 1.27
C GLN A 46 9.09 4.50 1.67
N LYS A 47 9.56 4.01 2.82
CA LYS A 47 10.94 4.17 3.28
C LYS A 47 11.95 3.57 2.30
N SER A 48 11.73 2.34 1.82
CA SER A 48 12.65 1.68 0.89
C SER A 48 12.73 2.36 -0.48
N ARG A 49 11.69 3.12 -0.85
CA ARG A 49 11.60 3.89 -2.10
C ARG A 49 11.96 5.37 -1.95
N GLY A 50 12.38 5.82 -0.75
CA GLY A 50 12.69 7.23 -0.50
C GLY A 50 11.48 8.17 -0.58
N LEU A 51 10.28 7.65 -0.36
CA LEU A 51 9.04 8.42 -0.30
C LEU A 51 8.78 8.95 1.12
N VAL A 52 7.84 9.89 1.24
CA VAL A 52 7.29 10.30 2.54
C VAL A 52 6.63 9.08 3.19
N GLN A 53 7.00 8.81 4.45
CA GLN A 53 6.59 7.64 5.23
C GLN A 53 5.30 7.91 6.01
N ASP A 54 4.27 8.44 5.34
CA ASP A 54 2.99 8.82 5.97
C ASP A 54 2.02 7.64 6.13
N GLY A 55 2.31 6.48 5.54
CA GLY A 55 1.44 5.32 5.54
C GLY A 55 0.16 5.51 4.70
N ILE A 56 0.12 6.54 3.84
CA ILE A 56 -0.98 6.85 2.94
C ILE A 56 -0.56 6.48 1.52
N VAL A 57 -1.38 5.66 0.86
CA VAL A 57 -1.15 5.23 -0.52
C VAL A 57 -1.83 6.21 -1.46
N GLY A 58 -1.09 7.27 -1.81
CA GLY A 58 -1.45 8.20 -2.86
C GLY A 58 -0.81 7.85 -4.20
N ILE A 59 -0.94 8.76 -5.17
CA ILE A 59 -0.45 8.58 -6.55
C ILE A 59 1.02 8.14 -6.60
N ARG A 60 1.89 8.77 -5.79
CA ARG A 60 3.33 8.48 -5.77
C ARG A 60 3.64 7.07 -5.29
N THR A 61 2.91 6.60 -4.28
CA THR A 61 3.07 5.24 -3.75
C THR A 61 2.58 4.20 -4.75
N TRP A 62 1.44 4.45 -5.41
CA TRP A 62 0.95 3.57 -6.47
C TRP A 62 1.91 3.47 -7.66
N THR A 63 2.42 4.61 -8.14
CA THR A 63 3.42 4.62 -9.21
C THR A 63 4.68 3.86 -8.81
N ALA A 64 5.16 4.01 -7.57
CA ALA A 64 6.30 3.26 -7.05
C ALA A 64 6.03 1.75 -6.94
N LEU A 65 4.78 1.33 -6.75
CA LEU A 65 4.35 -0.07 -6.78
C LEU A 65 4.22 -0.62 -8.21
N GLY A 66 4.44 0.20 -9.25
CA GLY A 66 4.33 -0.18 -10.65
C GLY A 66 2.93 0.01 -11.24
N VAL A 67 2.00 0.65 -10.51
CA VAL A 67 0.65 0.89 -10.99
C VAL A 67 0.61 2.22 -11.74
N ASN A 68 0.22 2.19 -13.02
CA ASN A 68 0.04 3.39 -13.82
C ASN A 68 -1.34 3.99 -13.57
N CYS A 69 -1.40 4.87 -12.59
CA CYS A 69 -2.59 5.60 -12.23
C CYS A 69 -2.75 6.82 -13.13
N ARG A 70 -3.63 6.71 -14.12
CA ARG A 70 -4.14 7.85 -14.88
C ARG A 70 -5.32 8.50 -14.16
#